data_AF-A0A1Y5N8A4-F1
#
_entry.id   AF-A0A1Y5N8A4-F1
#
_cell.length_a   1.000
_cell.length_b   1.000
_cell.length_c   1.000
_cell.angle_alpha   90.00
_cell.angle_beta   90.00
_cell.angle_gamma   90.00
#
_symmetry.space_group_name_H-M   'P 1'
#
loop_
_entity.id
_entity.type
_entity.pdbx_description
1 polymer ?
#
loop_
_entity_poly.entity_id
_entity_poly.type
_entity_poly.pdbx_seq_one_letter_code
_entity_poly.pdbx_strand_id
1 'polypeptide(L)' 'MENNNRNVFALNGISGFLIAVVLLLSILAVLTYVGIGLQKEVATKPYSLKDAASIEMKSVDNAKHVIVKE' A
#
# COMPACT_ATOMS: atom_id res chain seq x y z
N MET A 1 -27.69 20.54 -37.21
CA MET A 1 -26.46 21.13 -36.65
C MET A 1 -25.90 20.12 -35.66
N GLU A 2 -24.79 19.46 -36.00
CA GLU A 2 -24.21 18.38 -35.18
C GLU A 2 -23.51 18.97 -33.95
N ASN A 3 -24.05 18.71 -32.76
CA ASN A 3 -23.41 19.09 -31.50
C ASN A 3 -22.39 18.02 -31.08
N ASN A 4 -21.14 18.27 -31.44
CA ASN A 4 -19.95 17.48 -31.16
C ASN A 4 -19.41 17.71 -29.73
N ASN A 5 -20.23 17.66 -28.68
CA ASN A 5 -19.81 17.89 -27.28
C ASN A 5 -18.72 16.89 -26.84
N ARG A 6 -17.46 17.20 -27.17
CA ARG A 6 -16.32 16.29 -27.04
C ARG A 6 -15.48 16.70 -25.83
N ASN A 7 -15.82 16.13 -24.68
CA ASN A 7 -15.09 16.25 -23.42
C ASN A 7 -14.40 14.92 -23.11
N VAL A 8 -13.08 14.87 -23.25
CA VAL A 8 -12.33 13.65 -22.95
C VAL A 8 -11.31 13.98 -21.88
N PHE A 9 -11.79 14.20 -20.66
CA PHE A 9 -11.06 14.79 -19.54
C PHE A 9 -10.65 16.25 -19.82
N ALA A 10 -11.62 17.10 -20.14
CA ALA A 10 -11.38 18.50 -20.42
C ALA A 10 -10.77 19.27 -19.25
N LEU A 11 -9.63 19.96 -19.45
CA LEU A 11 -9.48 21.31 -18.87
C LEU A 11 -10.18 22.34 -19.78
N ASN A 12 -9.98 22.20 -21.10
CA ASN A 12 -10.91 22.49 -22.22
C ASN A 12 -10.75 21.39 -23.30
N GLY A 13 -10.38 20.17 -22.89
CA GLY A 13 -10.11 18.97 -23.71
C GLY A 13 -9.00 18.11 -23.09
N ILE A 14 -8.35 17.25 -23.88
CA ILE A 14 -7.30 16.26 -23.50
C ILE A 14 -6.32 16.66 -22.36
N SER A 15 -6.04 17.95 -22.15
CA SER A 15 -5.21 18.43 -21.06
C SER A 15 -5.64 17.96 -19.66
N GLY A 16 -6.93 17.88 -19.36
CA GLY A 16 -7.38 17.38 -18.04
C GLY A 16 -7.17 15.87 -17.89
N PHE A 17 -7.05 15.12 -19.00
CA PHE A 17 -6.70 13.69 -18.97
C PHE A 17 -5.29 13.55 -18.47
N LEU A 18 -4.38 14.34 -19.05
CA LEU A 18 -2.98 14.31 -18.72
C LEU A 18 -2.75 14.71 -17.26
N ILE A 19 -3.50 15.69 -16.75
CA ILE A 19 -3.46 16.03 -15.32
C ILE A 19 -3.93 14.87 -14.46
N ALA A 20 -5.08 14.26 -14.80
CA ALA A 20 -5.62 13.15 -14.04
C ALA A 20 -4.64 11.94 -14.02
N VAL A 21 -3.99 11.66 -15.14
CA VAL A 21 -2.97 10.60 -15.24
C VAL A 21 -1.75 10.93 -14.38
N VAL A 22 -1.22 12.15 -14.46
CA VAL A 22 -0.07 12.57 -13.64
C VAL A 22 -0.41 12.51 -12.15
N LEU A 23 -1.60 12.96 -11.77
CA LEU A 23 -2.09 12.88 -10.39
C LEU A 23 -2.20 11.42 -9.93
N LEU A 24 -2.76 10.54 -10.76
CA LEU A 24 -2.90 9.13 -10.43
C LEU A 24 -1.54 8.44 -10.30
N LEU A 25 -0.60 8.75 -11.20
CA LEU A 25 0.76 8.20 -11.16
C LEU A 25 1.57 8.75 -9.97
N SER A 26 1.36 10.01 -9.58
CA SER A 26 2.04 10.57 -8.42
C SER A 26 1.56 9.91 -7.13
N ILE A 27 0.24 9.73 -6.97
CA ILE A 27 -0.35 8.98 -5.85
C ILE A 27 0.21 7.55 -5.83
N LEU A 28 0.20 6.86 -6.97
CA LEU A 28 0.74 5.51 -7.08
C LEU A 28 2.22 5.44 -6.67
N ALA A 29 3.05 6.37 -7.14
CA ALA A 29 4.47 6.41 -6.83
C ALA A 29 4.72 6.64 -5.33
N VAL A 30 3.98 7.58 -4.71
CA VAL A 30 4.07 7.84 -3.27
C VAL A 30 3.66 6.62 -2.47
N LEU A 31 2.49 6.03 -2.77
CA LEU A 31 2.01 4.83 -2.07
C LEU A 31 2.97 3.66 -2.24
N THR A 32 3.55 3.49 -3.42
CA THR A 32 4.54 2.44 -3.70
C THR A 32 5.82 2.68 -2.91
N TYR A 33 6.32 3.91 -2.86
CA TYR A 33 7.51 4.26 -2.08
C TYR A 33 7.30 3.99 -0.58
N VAL A 34 6.17 4.43 -0.03
CA VAL A 34 5.80 4.16 1.37
C VAL A 34 5.65 2.66 1.61
N GLY A 35 4.97 1.96 0.71
CA GLY A 35 4.77 0.51 0.80
C GLY A 35 6.08 -0.26 0.80
N ILE A 36 7.03 0.10 -0.07
CA ILE A 36 8.38 -0.49 -0.08
C ILE A 36 9.12 -0.16 1.21
N GLY A 37 9.00 1.06 1.74
CA GLY A 37 9.59 1.44 3.03
C GLY A 37 9.12 0.54 4.17
N LEU A 38 7.81 0.37 4.32
CA LEU A 38 7.20 -0.50 5.33
C LEU A 38 7.56 -1.98 5.10
N GLN A 39 7.57 -2.44 3.85
CA GLN A 39 7.97 -3.80 3.53
C GLN A 39 9.43 -4.05 3.89
N LYS A 40 10.35 -3.11 3.62
CA LYS A 40 11.76 -3.23 4.02
C LYS A 40 11.92 -3.23 5.54
N GLU A 41 11.15 -2.39 6.22
CA GLU A 41 11.15 -2.29 7.68
C GLU A 41 10.72 -3.61 8.31
N VAL A 42 9.64 -4.23 7.85
CA VAL A 42 9.15 -5.49 8.41
C VAL A 42 9.93 -6.70 7.90
N ALA A 43 10.42 -6.70 6.65
CA ALA A 43 11.12 -7.85 6.07
C ALA A 43 12.41 -8.22 6.82
N THR A 44 13.02 -7.25 7.52
CA THR A 44 14.27 -7.47 8.27
C THR A 44 14.04 -7.65 9.77
N LYS A 45 12.79 -7.52 10.25
CA LYS A 45 12.44 -7.65 11.66
C LYS A 45 12.06 -9.11 11.97
N PRO A 46 12.90 -9.89 12.68
CA PRO A 46 12.52 -11.22 13.12
C PRO A 46 11.42 -11.15 14.17
N TYR A 47 10.52 -12.14 14.16
CA TYR A 47 9.50 -12.28 15.21
C TYR A 47 10.18 -12.53 16.56
N SER A 48 9.77 -11.76 17.58
CA SER A 48 10.25 -11.94 18.95
C SER A 48 9.18 -12.67 19.76
N LEU A 49 9.57 -13.79 20.38
CA LEU A 49 8.73 -14.46 21.38
C LEU A 49 8.93 -13.74 22.71
N LYS A 50 7.86 -13.17 23.25
CA LYS A 50 7.92 -12.40 24.51
C LYS A 50 8.14 -13.31 25.72
N ASP A 51 7.56 -14.51 25.69
CA ASP A 51 7.68 -15.51 26.75
C ASP A 51 7.73 -16.92 26.14
N ALA A 52 8.93 -17.35 25.72
CA ALA A 52 9.09 -18.59 24.95
C ALA A 52 8.81 -19.87 25.77
N ALA A 53 8.95 -19.80 27.10
CA ALA A 53 8.74 -20.94 28.00
C ALA A 53 7.26 -21.26 28.23
N SER A 54 6.37 -20.29 28.02
CA SER A 54 4.92 -20.49 28.17
C SER A 54 4.24 -20.97 26.89
N ILE A 55 4.99 -21.14 25.79
CA ILE A 55 4.45 -21.54 24.49
C ILE A 55 4.50 -23.06 24.38
N GLU A 56 3.33 -23.69 24.33
CA GLU A 56 3.23 -25.14 24.12
C GLU A 56 3.64 -25.50 22.69
N MET A 57 4.43 -26.56 22.50
CA MET A 57 4.90 -26.97 21.16
C MET A 57 3.79 -27.36 20.17
N LYS A 58 2.58 -27.70 20.65
CA LYS A 58 1.45 -28.10 19.80
C LYS A 58 0.14 -27.50 20.32
N SER A 59 -0.04 -26.20 20.11
CA SER A 59 -1.32 -25.51 20.35
C SER A 59 -1.75 -24.71 19.13
N VAL A 60 -3.05 -24.75 18.83
CA VAL A 60 -3.67 -23.90 17.80
C VAL A 60 -3.59 -22.41 18.16
N ASP A 61 -3.45 -22.10 19.45
CA ASP A 61 -3.40 -20.72 19.96
C ASP A 61 -2.02 -20.07 19.84
N ASN A 62 -0.97 -20.81 19.46
CA ASN A 62 0.40 -20.29 19.32
C ASN A 62 0.49 -19.09 18.38
N ALA A 63 -0.40 -19.00 17.39
CA ALA A 63 -0.48 -17.86 16.48
C ALA A 63 -0.72 -16.51 17.21
N LYS A 64 -1.30 -16.51 18.42
CA LYS A 64 -1.61 -15.30 19.20
C LYS A 64 -0.40 -14.71 19.94
N HIS A 65 0.71 -15.46 20.05
CA HIS A 65 1.87 -15.08 20.85
C HIS A 65 3.01 -14.43 20.05
N VAL A 66 2.82 -14.25 18.74
CA VAL A 66 3.81 -13.65 17.85
C VAL A 66 3.63 -12.12 17.84
N ILE A 67 4.66 -11.39 18.29
CA ILE A 67 4.66 -9.91 18.32
C ILE A 67 5.73 -9.39 17.36
N VAL A 68 5.34 -8.54 16.41
CA VAL A 68 6.27 -7.78 15.55
C VAL A 68 6.77 -6.60 16.38
N LYS A 69 8.06 -6.60 16.70
CA LYS A 69 8.69 -5.48 17.43
C LYS A 69 9.13 -4.42 16.42
N GLU A 70 8.75 -3.15 16.68
CA GLU A 70 9.19 -1.97 15.94
C GLU A 70 10.71 -1.75 16.01
#